data_AF-A0A7X2H594-F1
#
_entry.id   AF-A0A7X2H594-F1
#
_cell.length_a   1.000
_cell.length_b   1.000
_cell.length_c   1.000
_cell.angle_alpha   90.00
_cell.angle_beta   90.00
_cell.angle_gamma   90.00
#
_symmetry.space_group_name_H-M   'P 1'
#
loop_
_entity.id
_entity.type
_entity.pdbx_description
1 polymer ?
#
loop_
_entity_poly.entity_id
_entity_poly.type
_entity_poly.pdbx_seq_one_letter_code
_entity_poly.pdbx_strand_id
1 'polypeptide(L)'
;MEKVFFLLHMIGTLALGFYLVLPFILSRAEKLSVPAREGTLSAVGGFNRFAQYGLVIQLLTGGYMMTQGDYSVPWMIIVVLLLLAMFALGGIISKPLRLAAVGMRENRDVSSETGKIRTLSALLAVALVVMVFFMVYRHII
;
A
#
# COMPACT_ATOMS: atom_id res chain seq x y z
N MET A 1 15.97 18.51 -14.15
CA MET A 1 15.53 17.11 -13.96
C MET A 1 15.03 16.86 -12.54
N GLU A 2 15.71 17.36 -11.49
CA GLU A 2 15.29 17.17 -10.09
C GLU A 2 13.82 17.50 -9.81
N LYS A 3 13.31 18.64 -10.28
CA LYS A 3 11.90 19.04 -10.09
C LYS A 3 10.90 18.03 -10.67
N VAL A 4 11.24 17.37 -11.78
CA VAL A 4 10.38 16.35 -12.42
C VAL A 4 10.37 15.06 -11.59
N PHE A 5 11.55 14.59 -11.16
CA PHE A 5 11.65 13.41 -10.29
C PHE A 5 10.95 13.65 -8.95
N PHE A 6 11.10 14.83 -8.36
CA PHE A 6 10.39 15.20 -7.14
C PHE A 6 8.87 15.24 -7.34
N LEU A 7 8.39 15.83 -8.44
CA LEU A 7 6.96 15.82 -8.77
C LEU A 7 6.42 14.39 -8.91
N LEU A 8 7.13 13.52 -9.65
CA LEU A 8 6.76 12.12 -9.81
C LEU A 8 6.79 11.37 -8.48
N HIS A 9 7.79 11.64 -7.63
CA HIS A 9 7.87 11.10 -6.29
C HIS A 9 6.62 11.49 -5.48
N MET A 10 6.25 12.78 -5.47
CA MET A 10 5.06 13.25 -4.78
C MET A 10 3.77 12.60 -5.31
N ILE A 11 3.62 12.45 -6.63
CA ILE A 11 2.48 11.73 -7.23
C ILE A 11 2.46 10.27 -6.77
N GLY A 12 3.62 9.62 -6.75
CA GLY A 12 3.78 8.27 -6.19
C GLY A 12 3.33 8.20 -4.74
N THR A 13 3.76 9.15 -3.90
CA THR A 13 3.37 9.22 -2.48
C THR A 13 1.86 9.38 -2.32
N LEU A 14 1.24 10.25 -3.12
CA LEU A 14 -0.22 10.44 -3.10
C LEU A 14 -0.98 9.17 -3.48
N ALA A 15 -0.48 8.41 -4.46
CA ALA A 15 -1.06 7.11 -4.81
C ALA A 15 -0.99 6.11 -3.64
N LEU A 16 0.08 6.15 -2.83
CA LEU A 16 0.20 5.29 -1.65
C LEU A 16 -0.74 5.70 -0.51
N GLY A 17 -1.23 6.94 -0.47
CA GLY A 17 -2.17 7.42 0.56
C GLY A 17 -3.41 6.54 0.73
N PHE A 18 -3.79 5.80 -0.32
CA PHE A 18 -4.82 4.75 -0.25
C PHE A 18 -4.56 3.72 0.87
N TYR A 19 -3.31 3.27 1.04
CA TYR A 19 -2.97 2.27 2.06
C TYR A 19 -3.21 2.77 3.49
N LEU A 20 -3.10 4.08 3.72
CA LEU A 20 -3.37 4.67 5.03
C LEU A 20 -4.85 4.52 5.43
N VAL A 21 -5.76 4.69 4.47
CA VAL A 21 -7.21 4.69 4.72
C VAL A 21 -7.84 3.30 4.53
N LEU A 22 -7.16 2.39 3.85
CA LEU A 22 -7.64 1.04 3.54
C LEU A 22 -8.22 0.25 4.73
N PRO A 23 -7.58 0.16 5.92
CA PRO A 23 -8.15 -0.60 7.04
C PRO A 23 -9.51 -0.04 7.50
N PHE A 24 -9.73 1.27 7.40
CA PHE A 24 -10.99 1.90 7.77
C PHE A 24 -12.08 1.62 6.73
N ILE A 25 -11.73 1.65 5.43
CA ILE A 25 -12.64 1.28 4.35
C ILE A 25 -13.13 -0.16 4.55
N LEU A 26 -12.21 -1.09 4.83
CA LEU A 26 -12.53 -2.50 5.04
C LEU A 26 -13.39 -2.73 6.27
N SER A 27 -13.11 -2.04 7.39
CA SER A 27 -13.94 -2.11 8.60
C SER A 27 -15.37 -1.62 8.36
N ARG A 28 -15.56 -0.62 7.50
CA ARG A 28 -16.90 -0.15 7.11
C ARG A 28 -17.59 -1.12 6.15
N ALA A 29 -16.85 -1.73 5.23
CA ALA A 29 -17.38 -2.69 4.26
C ALA A 29 -18.02 -3.93 4.91
N GLU A 30 -17.52 -4.36 6.06
CA GLU A 30 -18.09 -5.47 6.84
C GLU A 30 -19.54 -5.22 7.31
N LYS A 31 -19.98 -3.96 7.38
CA LYS A 31 -21.34 -3.60 7.78
C LYS A 31 -22.31 -3.48 6.61
N LEU A 32 -21.81 -3.59 5.38
CA LEU A 32 -22.62 -3.46 4.17
C LEU A 32 -23.29 -4.78 3.82
N SER A 33 -24.35 -4.69 3.00
CA SER A 33 -24.97 -5.82 2.33
C SER A 33 -23.95 -6.58 1.47
N VAL A 34 -24.22 -7.86 1.20
CA VAL A 34 -23.30 -8.72 0.42
C VAL A 34 -22.93 -8.10 -0.94
N PRO A 35 -23.87 -7.60 -1.77
CA PRO A 35 -23.51 -7.00 -3.06
C PRO A 35 -22.65 -5.73 -2.92
N ALA A 36 -22.95 -4.89 -1.92
CA ALA A 36 -22.18 -3.66 -1.69
C ALA A 36 -20.77 -3.95 -1.17
N ARG A 37 -20.62 -4.97 -0.31
CA ARG A 37 -19.32 -5.44 0.17
C ARG A 37 -18.47 -5.99 -0.96
N GLU A 38 -19.06 -6.80 -1.83
CA GLU A 38 -18.39 -7.36 -3.01
C GLU A 38 -17.87 -6.26 -3.95
N GLY A 39 -18.72 -5.29 -4.29
CA GLY A 39 -18.32 -4.12 -5.08
C GLY A 39 -17.20 -3.33 -4.44
N THR A 40 -17.23 -3.17 -3.11
CA THR A 40 -16.17 -2.50 -2.35
C THR A 40 -14.85 -3.25 -2.46
N LEU A 41 -14.84 -4.58 -2.30
CA LEU A 41 -13.62 -5.38 -2.43
C LEU A 41 -13.04 -5.34 -3.85
N SER A 42 -13.90 -5.32 -4.88
CA SER A 42 -13.49 -5.15 -6.27
C SER A 42 -12.80 -3.79 -6.49
N ALA A 43 -13.41 -2.71 -6.00
CA ALA A 43 -12.84 -1.37 -6.07
C ALA A 43 -11.49 -1.29 -5.33
N VAL A 44 -11.42 -1.84 -4.12
CA VAL A 44 -10.17 -1.95 -3.34
C VAL A 44 -9.09 -2.69 -4.12
N GLY A 45 -9.43 -3.77 -4.84
CA GLY A 45 -8.49 -4.46 -5.72
C GLY A 45 -7.94 -3.56 -6.84
N GLY A 46 -8.79 -2.74 -7.44
CA GLY A 46 -8.39 -1.74 -8.44
C GLY A 46 -7.45 -0.68 -7.87
N PHE A 47 -7.81 -0.08 -6.72
CA PHE A 47 -6.98 0.91 -6.04
C PHE A 47 -5.65 0.33 -5.53
N ASN A 48 -5.64 -0.93 -5.08
CA ASN A 48 -4.39 -1.62 -4.71
C ASN A 48 -3.44 -1.71 -5.91
N ARG A 49 -3.94 -2.08 -7.09
CA ARG A 49 -3.11 -2.10 -8.31
C ARG A 49 -2.60 -0.71 -8.69
N PHE A 50 -3.43 0.32 -8.55
CA PHE A 50 -3.01 1.70 -8.77
C PHE A 50 -1.90 2.11 -7.79
N ALA A 51 -2.05 1.81 -6.49
CA ALA A 51 -1.02 2.07 -5.49
C ALA A 51 0.28 1.29 -5.74
N GLN A 52 0.21 0.07 -6.29
CA GLN A 52 1.39 -0.68 -6.72
C GLN A 52 2.18 0.02 -7.83
N TYR A 53 1.51 0.66 -8.81
CA TYR A 53 2.22 1.52 -9.76
C TYR A 53 2.87 2.72 -9.07
N GLY A 54 2.20 3.28 -8.06
CA GLY A 54 2.78 4.28 -7.17
C GLY A 54 4.07 3.81 -6.49
N LEU A 55 4.12 2.56 -6.01
CA LEU A 55 5.33 1.96 -5.42
C LEU A 55 6.48 1.84 -6.44
N VAL A 56 6.18 1.52 -7.71
CA VAL A 56 7.20 1.48 -8.78
C VAL A 56 7.76 2.87 -9.03
N ILE A 57 6.89 3.88 -9.14
CA ILE A 57 7.32 5.28 -9.28
C ILE A 57 8.19 5.69 -8.09
N GLN A 58 7.79 5.32 -6.88
CA GLN A 58 8.52 5.59 -5.64
C GLN A 58 9.90 4.94 -5.61
N LEU A 59 10.03 3.67 -6.04
CA LEU A 59 11.32 2.99 -6.13
C LEU A 59 12.28 3.73 -7.07
N LEU A 60 11.81 4.06 -8.27
CA LEU A 60 12.65 4.70 -9.29
C LEU A 60 13.03 6.13 -8.90
N THR A 61 12.06 6.92 -8.44
CA THR A 61 12.28 8.32 -8.08
C THR A 61 13.05 8.47 -6.77
N GLY A 62 12.67 7.69 -5.74
CA GLY A 62 13.37 7.67 -4.46
C GLY A 62 14.80 7.15 -4.61
N GLY A 63 15.00 6.07 -5.36
CA GLY A 63 16.33 5.55 -5.66
C GLY A 63 17.21 6.58 -6.37
N TYR A 64 16.68 7.30 -7.36
CA TYR A 64 17.40 8.41 -7.99
C TYR A 64 17.74 9.52 -6.98
N MET A 65 16.78 9.99 -6.19
CA MET A 65 16.98 11.06 -5.20
C MET A 65 18.00 10.68 -4.12
N MET A 66 18.08 9.40 -3.74
CA MET A 66 19.08 8.90 -2.80
C MET A 66 20.52 9.03 -3.33
N THR A 67 20.72 8.99 -4.65
CA THR A 67 22.05 9.21 -5.25
C THR A 67 22.49 10.67 -5.27
N GLN A 68 21.56 11.60 -5.04
CA GLN A 68 21.81 13.04 -5.14
C GLN A 68 21.94 13.71 -3.76
N GLY A 69 21.67 12.99 -2.67
CA GLY A 69 21.70 13.55 -1.32
C GLY A 69 22.62 12.77 -0.38
N ASP A 70 23.01 13.42 0.72
CA ASP A 70 23.74 12.78 1.80
C ASP A 70 22.76 12.06 2.75
N TYR A 71 22.61 10.75 2.53
CA TYR A 71 21.84 9.85 3.39
C TYR A 71 22.75 8.81 4.02
N SER A 72 22.50 8.47 5.28
CA SER A 72 23.26 7.40 5.95
C SER A 72 22.92 6.04 5.34
N VAL A 73 23.91 5.15 5.24
CA VAL A 73 23.70 3.78 4.75
C VAL A 73 22.62 3.03 5.54
N PRO A 74 22.57 3.10 6.89
CA PRO A 74 21.49 2.47 7.66
C PRO A 74 20.10 2.98 7.28
N TRP A 75 19.93 4.31 7.13
CA TRP A 75 18.66 4.89 6.71
C TRP A 75 18.23 4.37 5.33
N MET A 76 19.16 4.33 4.38
CA MET A 76 18.90 3.86 3.02
C MET A 76 18.40 2.40 3.01
N ILE A 77 19.03 1.53 3.81
CA ILE A 77 18.63 0.13 3.93
C ILE A 77 17.19 0.01 4.46
N ILE A 78 16.86 0.75 5.53
CA ILE A 78 15.53 0.70 6.15
C ILE A 78 14.45 1.14 5.16
N VAL A 79 14.65 2.26 4.47
CA VAL A 79 13.69 2.80 3.51
C VAL A 79 13.46 1.83 2.34
N VAL A 80 14.52 1.23 1.81
CA VAL A 80 14.40 0.22 0.75
C VAL A 80 13.66 -1.03 1.25
N LEU A 81 13.97 -1.53 2.45
CA LEU A 81 13.29 -2.68 3.02
C LEU A 81 11.79 -2.41 3.28
N LEU A 82 11.46 -1.22 3.77
CA LEU A 82 10.06 -0.80 3.95
C LEU A 82 9.31 -0.76 2.62
N LEU A 83 9.93 -0.21 1.58
CA LEU A 83 9.35 -0.17 0.24
C LEU A 83 9.12 -1.58 -0.32
N LEU A 84 10.10 -2.49 -0.19
CA LEU A 84 9.98 -3.88 -0.61
C LEU A 84 8.92 -4.64 0.19
N ALA A 85 8.82 -4.38 1.50
CA ALA A 85 7.76 -4.93 2.33
C ALA A 85 6.38 -4.49 1.83
N MET A 86 6.21 -3.21 1.47
CA MET A 86 4.95 -2.71 0.91
C MET A 86 4.63 -3.34 -0.46
N PHE A 87 5.62 -3.55 -1.33
CA PHE A 87 5.44 -4.32 -2.56
C PHE A 87 4.92 -5.73 -2.28
N ALA A 88 5.59 -6.45 -1.37
CA ALA A 88 5.22 -7.82 -1.01
C ALA A 88 3.80 -7.88 -0.42
N LEU A 89 3.50 -7.05 0.57
CA LEU A 89 2.20 -7.02 1.24
C LEU A 89 1.05 -6.67 0.28
N GLY A 90 1.24 -5.63 -0.56
CA GLY A 90 0.23 -5.23 -1.55
C GLY A 90 0.12 -6.20 -2.73
N GLY A 91 1.18 -6.96 -3.03
CA GLY A 91 1.09 -8.11 -3.93
C GLY A 91 0.24 -9.23 -3.33
N ILE A 92 0.55 -9.63 -2.09
CA ILE A 92 -0.12 -10.73 -1.38
C ILE A 92 -1.61 -10.44 -1.18
N ILE A 93 -2.01 -9.20 -0.84
CA ILE A 93 -3.42 -8.85 -0.58
C ILE A 93 -4.32 -8.97 -1.82
N SER A 94 -3.75 -8.94 -3.04
CA SER A 94 -4.52 -9.04 -4.29
C SER A 94 -5.27 -10.36 -4.43
N LYS A 95 -4.68 -11.48 -3.98
CA LYS A 95 -5.30 -12.81 -4.04
C LYS A 95 -6.52 -12.95 -3.13
N PRO A 96 -6.45 -12.68 -1.81
CA PRO A 96 -7.60 -12.80 -0.93
C PRO A 96 -8.70 -11.79 -1.29
N LEU A 97 -8.38 -10.57 -1.78
CA LEU A 97 -9.38 -9.62 -2.28
C LEU A 97 -10.24 -10.24 -3.39
N ARG A 98 -9.59 -10.83 -4.40
CA ARG A 98 -10.29 -11.50 -5.51
C ARG A 98 -11.11 -12.69 -5.01
N LEU A 99 -10.51 -13.54 -4.18
CA LEU A 99 -11.19 -14.74 -3.68
C LEU A 99 -12.41 -14.38 -2.81
N ALA A 100 -12.29 -13.39 -1.92
CA ALA A 100 -13.40 -12.92 -1.10
C ALA A 100 -14.55 -12.35 -1.94
N ALA A 101 -14.24 -11.55 -2.97
CA ALA A 101 -15.27 -11.01 -3.87
C ALA A 101 -16.02 -12.12 -4.63
N VAL A 102 -15.29 -13.09 -5.21
CA VAL A 102 -15.91 -14.24 -5.88
C VAL A 102 -16.73 -15.07 -4.89
N GLY A 103 -16.20 -15.29 -3.68
CA GLY A 103 -16.90 -16.08 -2.68
C GLY A 103 -18.19 -15.47 -2.17
N MET A 104 -18.23 -14.15 -2.04
CA MET A 104 -19.46 -13.44 -1.70
C MET A 104 -20.54 -13.60 -2.77
N ARG A 105 -20.18 -13.63 -4.06
CA ARG A 105 -21.13 -13.91 -5.16
C ARG A 105 -21.71 -15.32 -5.09
N GLU A 106 -20.87 -16.27 -4.69
CA GLU A 106 -21.23 -17.70 -4.60
C GLU A 106 -21.92 -18.05 -3.27
N ASN A 107 -22.18 -17.08 -2.38
CA ASN A 107 -22.69 -17.30 -1.03
C ASN A 107 -21.86 -18.31 -0.19
N ARG A 108 -20.55 -18.40 -0.43
CA ARG A 108 -19.64 -19.21 0.39
C ARG A 108 -19.12 -18.43 1.60
N ASP A 109 -18.63 -19.16 2.60
CA ASP A 109 -17.86 -18.53 3.68
C ASP A 109 -16.54 -17.95 3.13
N VAL A 110 -16.25 -16.71 3.53
CA VAL A 110 -15.09 -15.90 3.14
C VAL A 110 -14.36 -15.32 4.35
N SER A 111 -14.67 -15.81 5.56
CA SER A 111 -14.11 -15.35 6.84
C SER A 111 -12.57 -15.40 6.88
N SER A 112 -11.98 -16.42 6.27
CA SER A 112 -10.52 -16.59 6.17
C SER A 112 -9.87 -15.52 5.30
N GLU A 113 -10.45 -15.21 4.15
CA GLU A 113 -9.95 -14.20 3.23
C GLU A 113 -10.13 -12.79 3.79
N THR A 114 -11.29 -12.47 4.36
CA THR A 114 -11.54 -11.15 4.97
C THR A 114 -10.62 -10.90 6.17
N GLY A 115 -10.36 -11.92 6.99
CA GLY A 115 -9.37 -11.85 8.07
C GLY A 115 -7.97 -11.50 7.55
N LYS A 116 -7.52 -12.16 6.47
CA LYS A 116 -6.22 -11.87 5.84
C LYS A 116 -6.16 -10.46 5.24
N ILE A 117 -7.22 -10.03 4.55
CA ILE A 117 -7.32 -8.68 3.97
C ILE A 117 -7.19 -7.62 5.07
N ARG A 118 -7.85 -7.82 6.22
CA ARG A 118 -7.77 -6.91 7.36
C ARG A 118 -6.37 -6.83 7.95
N THR A 119 -5.70 -7.96 8.15
CA THR A 119 -4.32 -7.96 8.67
C THR A 119 -3.35 -7.29 7.69
N LEU A 120 -3.40 -7.66 6.41
CA LEU A 120 -2.51 -7.11 5.39
C LEU A 120 -2.72 -5.62 5.16
N SER A 121 -3.97 -5.14 5.20
CA SER A 121 -4.26 -3.70 5.10
C SER A 121 -3.74 -2.91 6.29
N ALA A 122 -3.86 -3.44 7.51
CA ALA A 122 -3.27 -2.82 8.69
C ALA A 122 -1.74 -2.76 8.60
N LEU A 123 -1.09 -3.85 8.16
CA LEU A 123 0.36 -3.89 7.96
C LEU A 123 0.81 -2.88 6.89
N LEU A 124 0.09 -2.76 5.77
CA LEU A 124 0.37 -1.75 4.74
C LEU A 124 0.24 -0.32 5.28
N ALA A 125 -0.80 -0.03 6.06
CA ALA A 125 -1.00 1.28 6.67
C ALA A 125 0.15 1.62 7.63
N VAL A 126 0.53 0.68 8.51
CA VAL A 126 1.65 0.86 9.44
C VAL A 126 2.97 1.03 8.70
N ALA A 127 3.25 0.17 7.70
CA ALA A 127 4.47 0.28 6.89
C ALA A 127 4.57 1.64 6.19
N LEU A 128 3.46 2.16 5.65
CA LEU A 128 3.42 3.50 5.06
C LEU A 128 3.69 4.60 6.08
N VAL A 129 3.09 4.53 7.29
CA VAL A 129 3.34 5.52 8.35
C VAL A 129 4.81 5.53 8.75
N VAL A 130 5.41 4.35 8.94
CA VAL A 130 6.84 4.22 9.27
C VAL A 130 7.70 4.73 8.13
N MET A 131 7.37 4.41 6.87
CA MET A 131 8.07 4.93 5.70
C MET A 131 8.06 6.46 5.65
N VAL A 132 6.89 7.09 5.85
CA VAL A 132 6.75 8.55 5.86
C VAL A 132 7.55 9.17 7.01
N PHE A 133 7.55 8.54 8.19
CA PHE A 133 8.38 8.98 9.31
C PHE A 133 9.86 9.02 8.92
N PHE A 134 10.40 7.96 8.33
CA PHE A 134 11.80 7.95 7.87
C PHE A 134 12.07 8.98 6.77
N MET A 135 11.12 9.22 5.85
CA MET A 135 11.26 10.26 4.83
C MET A 135 11.32 11.67 5.43
N VAL A 136 10.51 11.96 6.46
CA VAL A 136 10.52 13.26 7.16
C VAL A 136 11.79 13.42 8.00
N TYR A 137 12.16 12.39 8.77
CA TYR A 137 13.31 12.40 9.67
C TYR A 137 14.54 11.73 9.05
N ARG A 138 14.96 12.21 7.88
CA ARG A 138 16.01 11.58 7.05
C ARG A 138 17.43 11.55 7.65
N HIS A 139 17.67 12.21 8.78
CA HIS A 139 18.97 12.28 9.47
C HIS A 139 18.92 11.68 10.90
N ILE A 140 17.90 10.89 11.21
CA ILE A 140 17.70 10.34 12.56
C ILE A 140 18.74 9.28 12.95
N ILE A 141 19.33 8.60 11.96
CA ILE A 141 20.35 7.55 12.11
C ILE A 141 21.34 7.59 10.95
#